data_AF-A0A497ADR6-F1
#
_entry.id   AF-A0A497ADR6-F1
#
_cell.length_a   1.000
_cell.length_b   1.000
_cell.length_c   1.000
_cell.angle_alpha   90.00
_cell.angle_beta   90.00
_cell.angle_gamma   90.00
#
_symmetry.space_group_name_H-M   'P 1'
#
loop_
_entity.id
_entity.type
_entity.pdbx_description
1 polymer ?
#
loop_
_entity_poly.entity_id
_entity_poly.type
_entity_poly.pdbx_seq_one_letter_code
_entity_poly.pdbx_strand_id
1 'polypeptide(L)'
;MNGPCGGTTTVGKCEVDSTRDCAWVMIYRRLKELGELDDLSKIQEPHDWSKAVRPRSLEVEAIDLLQELKGTKKALEALGV
;
A
#
# COMPACT_ATOMS: atom_id res chain seq x y z
N MET A 1 18.13 -2.84 3.37
CA MET A 1 18.88 -3.81 2.53
C MET A 1 17.91 -4.31 1.48
N ASN A 2 18.21 -4.08 0.20
CA ASN A 2 17.36 -4.47 -0.92
C ASN A 2 17.06 -5.97 -0.79
N GLY A 3 15.77 -6.33 -0.72
CA GLY A 3 15.36 -7.71 -0.43
C GLY A 3 15.96 -8.72 -1.41
N PRO A 4 15.98 -10.03 -1.05
CA PRO A 4 16.68 -11.09 -1.78
C PRO A 4 15.98 -11.49 -3.08
N CYS A 5 15.56 -10.52 -3.88
CA CYS A 5 14.97 -10.76 -5.18
C CYS A 5 16.06 -11.31 -6.10
N GLY A 6 15.92 -12.59 -6.50
CA GLY A 6 16.87 -13.24 -7.41
C GLY A 6 16.87 -12.61 -8.80
N GLY A 7 15.70 -12.19 -9.28
CA GLY A 7 15.55 -11.59 -10.60
C GLY A 7 14.37 -12.19 -11.35
N THR A 8 14.46 -12.15 -12.67
CA THR A 8 13.45 -12.72 -13.56
C THR A 8 14.10 -13.65 -14.58
N THR A 9 13.40 -14.73 -14.92
CA THR A 9 13.78 -15.58 -16.04
C THR A 9 13.45 -14.89 -17.38
N THR A 10 14.02 -15.39 -18.47
CA THR A 10 13.76 -14.87 -19.83
C THR A 10 12.29 -14.96 -20.25
N VAL A 11 11.49 -15.82 -19.60
CA VAL A 11 10.05 -15.97 -19.82
C VAL A 11 9.19 -15.10 -18.89
N GLY A 12 9.80 -14.29 -18.02
CA GLY A 12 9.10 -13.36 -17.12
C GLY A 12 8.59 -13.97 -15.80
N LYS A 13 9.09 -15.15 -15.41
CA LYS A 13 8.82 -15.78 -14.10
C LYS A 13 9.87 -15.36 -13.07
N CYS A 14 9.61 -15.63 -11.80
CA CYS A 14 10.56 -15.40 -10.71
C CYS A 14 11.76 -16.36 -10.84
N GLU A 15 12.98 -15.85 -10.62
CA GLU A 15 14.21 -16.65 -10.68
C GLU A 15 14.32 -17.69 -9.55
N VAL A 16 13.79 -17.36 -8.37
CA VAL A 16 13.87 -18.23 -7.18
C VAL A 16 12.78 -19.31 -7.18
N ASP A 17 11.62 -19.02 -7.77
CA ASP A 17 10.48 -19.95 -7.85
C ASP A 17 9.77 -19.77 -9.19
N SER A 18 9.99 -20.72 -10.10
CA SER A 18 9.47 -20.68 -11.47
C SER A 18 7.94 -20.79 -11.56
N THR A 19 7.26 -21.19 -10.49
CA THR A 19 5.79 -21.22 -10.44
C THR A 19 5.19 -19.82 -10.27
N ARG A 20 5.98 -18.85 -9.77
CA ARG A 20 5.53 -17.49 -9.49
C ARG A 20 5.84 -16.55 -10.65
N ASP A 21 4.90 -15.65 -10.92
CA ASP A 21 5.16 -14.52 -11.81
C ASP A 21 6.14 -13.52 -11.17
N CYS A 22 7.01 -12.92 -11.99
CA CYS A 22 7.93 -11.90 -11.48
C CYS A 22 7.19 -10.57 -11.28
N ALA A 23 7.17 -10.07 -10.04
CA ALA A 23 6.53 -8.81 -9.69
C ALA A 23 7.05 -7.63 -10.54
N TRP A 24 8.36 -7.55 -10.79
CA TRP A 24 8.95 -6.47 -11.62
C TRP A 24 8.45 -6.49 -13.06
N VAL A 25 8.31 -7.68 -13.65
CA VAL A 25 7.77 -7.82 -15.00
C VAL A 25 6.30 -7.42 -15.04
N MET A 26 5.52 -7.77 -14.01
CA MET A 26 4.13 -7.37 -13.89
C MET A 26 3.98 -5.84 -13.77
N ILE A 27 4.79 -5.20 -12.93
CA ILE A 27 4.82 -3.74 -12.77
C ILE A 27 5.17 -3.05 -14.09
N TYR A 28 6.23 -3.50 -14.77
CA TYR A 28 6.64 -2.94 -16.06
C TYR A 28 5.53 -3.03 -17.12
N ARG A 29 4.88 -4.19 -17.24
CA ARG A 29 3.79 -4.40 -18.21
C ARG A 29 2.61 -3.47 -17.92
N ARG A 30 2.22 -3.36 -16.65
CA ARG A 30 1.14 -2.45 -16.24
C ARG A 30 1.48 -0.99 -16.52
N LEU A 31 2.68 -0.54 -16.17
CA LEU A 31 3.10 0.84 -16.45
C LEU A 31 3.17 1.12 -17.94
N LYS A 32 3.59 0.14 -18.75
CA LYS A 32 3.54 0.24 -20.22
C LYS A 32 2.12 0.40 -20.75
N GLU A 33 1.17 -0.35 -20.22
CA GLU A 33 -0.25 -0.23 -20.58
C GLU A 33 -0.85 1.13 -20.20
N LEU A 34 -0.39 1.70 -19.08
CA LEU A 34 -0.80 3.02 -18.61
C LEU A 34 -0.08 4.19 -19.31
N GLY A 35 1.02 3.92 -20.03
CA GLY A 35 1.87 4.98 -20.61
C GLY A 35 2.77 5.68 -19.58
N GLU A 36 3.02 5.05 -18.43
CA GLU A 36 3.73 5.62 -17.27
C GLU A 36 5.15 5.03 -17.10
N LEU A 37 5.76 4.51 -18.17
CA LEU A 37 7.10 3.89 -18.08
C LEU A 37 8.19 4.86 -17.59
N ASP A 38 8.02 6.15 -17.86
CA ASP A 38 8.97 7.18 -17.44
C ASP A 38 9.11 7.23 -15.91
N ASP A 39 8.09 6.81 -15.15
CA ASP A 39 8.12 6.80 -13.68
C ASP A 39 9.19 5.86 -13.12
N LEU A 40 9.54 4.78 -13.83
CA LEU A 40 10.61 3.88 -13.42
C LEU A 40 11.99 4.53 -13.45
N SER A 41 12.16 5.59 -14.25
CA SER A 41 13.44 6.29 -14.43
C SER A 41 13.53 7.55 -13.58
N LYS A 42 12.44 7.97 -12.94
CA LYS A 42 12.40 9.17 -12.10
C LYS A 42 13.17 8.92 -10.81
N ILE A 43 14.11 9.80 -10.51
CA ILE A 43 14.78 9.84 -9.22
C ILE A 43 13.78 10.43 -8.21
N GLN A 44 13.37 9.62 -7.24
CA GLN A 44 12.51 10.05 -6.14
C GLN A 44 13.34 10.73 -5.07
N GLU A 45 12.78 11.78 -4.47
CA GLU A 45 13.40 12.42 -3.31
C GLU A 45 13.49 11.44 -2.12
N PRO A 46 14.44 11.66 -1.19
CA PRO A 46 14.50 10.87 0.03
C PRO A 46 13.16 10.94 0.76
N HIS A 47 12.61 9.78 1.13
CA HIS A 47 11.38 9.72 1.90
C HIS A 47 11.51 10.54 3.19
N ASP A 48 10.59 11.49 3.41
CA ASP A 48 10.57 12.28 4.65
C ASP A 48 10.12 11.42 5.83
N TRP A 49 11.03 11.18 6.77
CA TRP A 49 10.78 10.40 7.99
C TRP A 49 10.42 11.27 9.20
N SER A 50 10.27 12.59 9.05
CA SER A 50 9.98 13.51 10.16
C SER A 50 8.72 13.14 10.96
N LYS A 51 7.71 12.57 10.29
CA LYS A 51 6.45 12.08 10.89
C LYS A 51 6.53 10.66 11.43
N ALA A 52 7.63 9.95 11.19
CA ALA A 52 7.76 8.56 11.58
C ALA A 52 8.11 8.44 13.07
N VAL A 53 7.12 8.07 13.88
CA VAL A 53 7.33 7.76 15.30
C VAL A 53 7.99 6.37 15.43
N ARG A 54 9.00 6.28 16.30
CA ARG A 54 9.74 5.05 16.61
C ARG A 54 9.77 4.88 18.14
N PRO A 55 9.37 3.73 18.70
CA PRO A 55 8.75 2.58 18.03
C PRO A 55 7.44 2.96 17.32
N ARG A 56 7.09 2.23 16.24
CA ARG A 56 5.79 2.39 15.56
C ARG A 56 4.69 1.77 16.42
N SER A 57 4.51 2.28 17.63
CA SER A 57 3.41 1.96 18.53
C SER A 57 2.45 3.14 18.52
N LEU A 58 1.17 2.84 18.32
CA LEU A 58 0.09 3.80 18.51
C LEU A 58 -0.69 3.31 19.72
N GLU A 59 -0.58 4.04 20.83
CA GLU A 59 -1.54 3.91 21.91
C GLU A 59 -2.74 4.77 21.51
N VAL A 60 -3.77 4.11 20.98
CA VAL A 60 -5.04 4.75 20.67
C VAL A 60 -6.02 4.42 21.78
N GLU A 61 -6.76 5.43 22.24
CA GLU A 61 -7.87 5.19 23.15
C GLU A 61 -8.95 4.36 22.42
N ALA A 62 -9.59 3.45 23.16
CA ALA A 62 -10.70 2.70 22.62
C ALA A 62 -11.81 3.67 22.21
N ILE A 63 -12.31 3.54 20.99
CA ILE A 63 -13.47 4.30 20.54
C ILE A 63 -14.62 3.98 21.50
N ASP A 64 -15.24 5.01 22.07
CA ASP A 64 -16.50 4.85 22.80
C ASP A 64 -17.63 4.58 21.79
N LEU A 65 -17.74 3.31 21.42
CA LEU A 65 -18.75 2.80 20.50
C LEU A 65 -20.16 3.19 20.94
N LEU A 66 -20.44 3.28 22.24
CA LEU A 66 -21.77 3.65 22.73
C LEU A 66 -22.05 5.13 22.51
N GLN A 67 -21.05 6.00 22.67
CA GLN A 67 -21.20 7.42 22.37
C GLN A 67 -21.40 7.67 20.88
N GLU A 68 -20.62 6.98 20.02
CA GLU A 68 -20.77 7.06 18.56
C GLU A 68 -22.14 6.54 18.11
N LEU A 69 -22.58 5.39 18.63
CA LEU A 69 -23.89 4.82 18.31
C LEU A 69 -25.06 5.69 18.80
N LYS A 70 -24.90 6.43 19.89
CA LYS A 70 -25.90 7.44 20.31
C LYS A 70 -25.97 8.60 19.32
N GLY A 71 -24.83 9.03 18.78
CA GLY A 71 -24.75 10.06 17.75
C GLY A 71 -25.43 9.62 16.45
N THR A 72 -25.15 8.41 15.98
CA THR A 72 -25.77 7.85 14.78
C THR A 72 -27.26 7.60 14.96
N LYS A 73 -27.69 7.13 16.14
CA LYS A 73 -29.12 7.00 16.47
C LYS A 73 -29.85 8.34 16.38
N LYS A 74 -29.29 9.40 16.98
CA LYS A 74 -29.88 10.75 16.88
C LYS A 74 -29.94 11.25 15.44
N ALA A 75 -28.92 10.94 14.63
CA ALA A 75 -28.91 11.30 13.21
C ALA A 75 -30.00 10.55 12.42
N LEU A 76 -30.19 9.25 12.68
CA LEU A 76 -31.26 8.46 12.06
C LEU A 76 -32.65 8.99 12.45
N GLU A 77 -32.86 9.28 13.74
CA GLU A 77 -34.09 9.88 14.25
C GLU A 77 -34.38 11.25 13.60
N ALA A 78 -33.34 12.07 13.38
CA ALA A 78 -33.47 13.36 12.69
C ALA A 78 -33.75 13.23 11.18
N LEU A 79 -33.28 12.15 10.56
CA LEU A 79 -33.51 11.84 9.14
C LEU A 79 -34.82 11.09 8.89
N GLY A 80 -35.56 10.73 9.94
CA GLY A 80 -36.86 10.05 9.85
C GLY A 80 -36.78 8.63 9.30
N VAL A 81 -35.62 7.97 9.44
CA VAL A 81 -35.39 6.57 9.09
C VAL A 81 -35.58 5.67 10.31
#